data_AF-A0A1B6H7W4-F1
#
_entry.id   AF-A0A1B6H7W4-F1
#
_cell.length_a   1.000
_cell.length_b   1.000
_cell.length_c   1.000
_cell.angle_alpha   90.00
_cell.angle_beta   90.00
_cell.angle_gamma   90.00
#
_symmetry.space_group_name_H-M   'P 1'
#
loop_
_entity.id
_entity.type
_entity.pdbx_description
1 polymer ?
#
loop_
_entity_poly.entity_id
_entity_poly.type
_entity_poly.pdbx_seq_one_letter_code
_entity_poly.pdbx_strand_id
1 'polypeptide(L)'
;GASDFDSIIYRLLINKYGLKDDAVTRERLFQVVGSIKRGLNRLDSVSASIFGENFENIKLELTQAEFLSEATPVIEEITAFVKDFADEAGVPDHVQVVGNNYNSKVIQDIMAAFPHATVLHPSESAAL
;
A
#
# COMPACT_ATOMS: atom_id res chain seq x y z
N GLY A 1 -5.91 5.83 -1.60
CA GLY A 1 -4.85 6.19 -2.56
C GLY A 1 -3.47 5.63 -2.18
N ALA A 2 -2.44 5.80 -3.02
CA ALA A 2 -1.08 5.26 -2.80
C ALA A 2 -0.43 5.80 -1.50
N SER A 3 -0.70 7.07 -1.22
CA SER A 3 -0.23 7.85 -0.07
C SER A 3 -0.84 7.38 1.25
N ASP A 4 -2.03 6.79 1.23
CA ASP A 4 -2.72 6.33 2.44
C ASP A 4 -2.04 5.08 3.00
N PHE A 5 -1.65 4.15 2.11
CA PHE A 5 -0.86 2.98 2.51
C PHE A 5 0.52 3.36 3.03
N ASP A 6 1.18 4.36 2.42
CA ASP A 6 2.44 4.90 2.95
C ASP A 6 2.24 5.51 4.33
N SER A 7 1.17 6.30 4.52
CA SER A 7 0.82 6.92 5.80
C SER A 7 0.50 5.90 6.90
N ILE A 8 -0.12 4.78 6.55
CA ILE A 8 -0.34 3.65 7.47
C ILE A 8 1.00 3.06 7.92
N ILE A 9 1.91 2.78 6.99
CA ILE A 9 3.24 2.24 7.31
C ILE A 9 4.02 3.20 8.21
N TYR A 10 4.01 4.50 7.91
CA TYR A 10 4.64 5.51 8.78
C TYR A 10 4.12 5.45 10.21
N ARG A 11 2.80 5.51 10.38
CA ARG A 11 2.17 5.52 11.69
C ARG A 11 2.44 4.23 12.46
N LEU A 12 2.40 3.08 11.78
CA LEU A 12 2.76 1.79 12.38
C LEU A 12 4.21 1.78 12.88
N LEU A 13 5.16 2.26 12.07
CA LEU A 13 6.58 2.29 12.44
C LEU A 13 6.86 3.28 13.59
N ILE A 14 6.24 4.46 13.55
CA ILE A 14 6.36 5.47 14.62
C ILE A 14 5.83 4.91 15.93
N ASN A 15 4.62 4.33 15.92
CA ASN A 15 3.97 3.81 17.12
C ASN A 15 4.70 2.58 17.68
N LYS A 16 5.08 1.63 16.82
CA LYS A 16 5.71 0.37 17.22
C LYS A 16 7.10 0.57 17.83
N TYR A 17 7.85 1.54 17.32
CA TYR A 17 9.23 1.80 17.75
C TYR A 17 9.39 3.04 18.64
N GLY A 18 8.28 3.72 18.98
CA GLY A 18 8.30 4.93 19.81
C GLY A 18 9.13 6.06 19.20
N LEU A 19 9.16 6.16 17.86
CA LEU A 19 9.93 7.19 17.16
C LEU A 19 9.23 8.55 17.31
N LYS A 20 10.00 9.64 17.24
CA LYS A 20 9.41 10.98 17.21
C LYS A 20 8.69 11.20 15.88
N ASP A 21 7.49 11.74 15.94
CA ASP A 21 6.76 12.17 14.75
C ASP A 21 7.18 13.57 14.30
N ASP A 22 8.41 13.68 13.78
CA ASP A 22 8.97 14.91 13.25
C ASP A 22 9.42 14.76 11.78
N ALA A 23 9.73 15.89 11.14
CA ALA A 23 10.12 15.93 9.73
C ALA A 23 11.38 15.10 9.43
N VAL A 24 12.33 15.05 10.37
CA VAL A 24 13.60 14.32 10.18
C VAL A 24 13.37 12.82 10.21
N THR A 25 12.58 12.34 11.16
CA THR A 25 12.22 10.93 11.29
C THR A 25 11.37 10.47 10.12
N ARG A 26 10.41 11.29 9.69
CA ARG A 26 9.59 11.01 8.50
C ARG A 26 10.45 10.88 7.24
N GLU A 27 11.43 11.76 7.03
CA GLU A 27 12.33 11.68 5.88
C GLU A 27 13.17 10.39 5.90
N ARG A 28 13.68 9.99 7.07
CA ARG A 28 14.42 8.72 7.22
C ARG A 28 13.55 7.51 6.93
N LEU A 29 12.30 7.53 7.41
CA LEU A 29 11.33 6.47 7.14
C LEU A 29 10.92 6.45 5.66
N PHE A 30 10.81 7.59 4.99
CA PHE A 30 10.43 7.68 3.57
C PHE A 30 11.30 6.81 2.68
N GLN A 31 12.61 6.79 2.94
CA GLN A 31 13.58 6.01 2.18
C GLN A 31 13.33 4.50 2.24
N VAL A 32 12.70 4.01 3.32
CA VAL A 32 12.45 2.58 3.54
C VAL A 32 10.99 2.17 3.33
N VAL A 33 10.04 3.08 3.50
CA VAL A 33 8.59 2.82 3.39
C VAL A 33 8.23 2.22 2.04
N GLY A 34 8.77 2.75 0.94
CA GLY A 34 8.49 2.21 -0.40
C GLY A 34 8.96 0.76 -0.60
N SER A 35 10.05 0.36 0.08
CA SER A 35 10.56 -1.01 0.06
C SER A 35 9.75 -1.92 0.97
N ILE A 36 9.36 -1.43 2.15
CA ILE A 36 8.46 -2.15 3.08
C ILE A 36 7.12 -2.42 2.38
N LYS A 37 6.48 -1.41 1.82
CA LYS A 37 5.20 -1.54 1.09
C LYS A 37 5.26 -2.59 -0.01
N ARG A 38 6.31 -2.55 -0.84
CA ARG A 38 6.49 -3.54 -1.92
C ARG A 38 6.79 -4.94 -1.39
N GLY A 39 7.54 -5.05 -0.31
CA GLY A 39 7.83 -6.33 0.33
C GLY A 39 6.57 -6.98 0.93
N LEU A 40 5.72 -6.20 1.60
CA LEU A 40 4.49 -6.68 2.23
C LEU A 40 3.45 -7.19 1.23
N ASN A 41 3.58 -6.85 -0.06
CA ASN A 41 2.75 -7.46 -1.11
C ASN A 41 3.08 -8.94 -1.35
N ARG A 42 4.25 -9.41 -0.91
CA ARG A 42 4.78 -10.75 -1.24
C ARG A 42 5.26 -11.54 -0.03
N LEU A 43 5.58 -10.88 1.08
CA LEU A 43 6.20 -11.46 2.26
C LEU A 43 5.33 -11.21 3.48
N ASP A 44 5.29 -12.18 4.39
CA ASP A 44 4.56 -12.08 5.66
C ASP A 44 5.19 -11.08 6.62
N SER A 45 6.49 -10.83 6.49
CA SER A 45 7.21 -9.78 7.21
C SER A 45 8.31 -9.16 6.35
N VAL A 46 8.58 -7.89 6.62
CA VAL A 46 9.66 -7.13 5.98
C VAL A 46 10.44 -6.38 7.04
N SER A 47 11.75 -6.52 7.02
CA SER A 47 12.66 -5.74 7.86
C SER A 47 13.40 -4.67 7.09
N ALA A 48 13.57 -3.51 7.69
CA ALA A 48 14.40 -2.41 7.19
C ALA A 48 15.27 -1.86 8.33
N SER A 49 16.19 -0.96 7.99
CA SER A 49 17.06 -0.31 8.96
C SER A 49 17.14 1.17 8.68
N ILE A 50 17.06 1.99 9.73
CA ILE A 50 17.25 3.44 9.67
C ILE A 50 18.26 3.86 10.74
N PHE A 51 18.86 5.03 10.58
CA PHE A 51 19.68 5.63 11.64
C PHE A 51 18.82 6.49 12.56
N GLY A 52 18.94 6.28 13.87
CA GLY A 52 18.33 7.11 14.92
C GLY A 52 19.01 8.48 15.08
N GLU A 53 18.47 9.36 15.92
CA GLU A 53 19.07 10.68 16.20
C GLU A 53 20.51 10.56 16.72
N ASN A 54 20.79 9.50 17.47
CA ASN A 54 22.10 9.21 18.07
C ASN A 54 23.03 8.41 17.14
N PHE A 55 22.72 8.32 15.84
CA PHE A 55 23.43 7.48 14.85
C PHE A 55 23.40 5.97 15.16
N GLU A 56 22.54 5.53 16.07
CA GLU A 56 22.27 4.12 16.31
C GLU A 56 21.47 3.51 15.15
N ASN A 57 21.75 2.25 14.81
CA ASN A 57 20.99 1.55 13.79
C ASN A 57 19.72 0.96 14.41
N ILE A 58 18.57 1.43 13.97
CA ILE A 58 17.26 0.96 14.39
C ILE A 58 16.75 -0.05 13.36
N LYS A 59 16.61 -1.31 13.77
CA LYS A 59 16.01 -2.36 12.95
C LYS A 59 14.49 -2.31 13.06
N LEU A 60 13.86 -1.96 11.96
CA LEU A 60 12.41 -1.92 11.80
C LEU A 60 11.93 -3.24 11.21
N GLU A 61 10.81 -3.74 11.69
CA GLU A 61 10.14 -4.93 11.19
C GLU A 61 8.62 -4.69 11.23
N LEU A 62 7.99 -4.93 10.09
CA LEU A 62 6.54 -4.83 9.94
C LEU A 62 6.02 -6.13 9.32
N THR A 63 4.94 -6.64 9.88
CA THR A 63 4.24 -7.82 9.35
C THR A 63 3.09 -7.41 8.44
N GLN A 64 2.73 -8.30 7.53
CA GLN A 64 1.58 -8.11 6.66
C GLN A 64 0.28 -8.02 7.47
N ALA A 65 0.15 -8.81 8.54
CA ALA A 65 -1.02 -8.78 9.41
C ALA A 65 -1.21 -7.41 10.09
N GLU A 66 -0.14 -6.83 10.65
CA GLU A 66 -0.18 -5.47 11.25
C GLU A 66 -0.61 -4.43 10.21
N PHE A 67 -0.01 -4.48 9.02
CA PHE A 67 -0.35 -3.57 7.94
C PHE A 67 -1.83 -3.69 7.51
N LEU A 68 -2.32 -4.92 7.30
CA LEU A 68 -3.70 -5.16 6.86
C LEU A 68 -4.72 -4.72 7.90
N SER A 69 -4.43 -4.90 9.19
CA SER A 69 -5.34 -4.47 10.26
C SER A 69 -5.66 -2.97 10.21
N GLU A 70 -4.66 -2.14 9.90
CA GLU A 70 -4.81 -0.70 9.75
C GLU A 70 -5.27 -0.27 8.34
N ALA A 71 -4.97 -1.09 7.32
CA ALA A 71 -5.36 -0.81 5.94
C ALA A 71 -6.80 -1.22 5.62
N THR A 72 -7.46 -2.01 6.48
CA THR A 72 -8.82 -2.53 6.27
C THR A 72 -9.82 -1.43 5.90
N PRO A 73 -9.91 -0.27 6.59
CA PRO A 73 -10.87 0.76 6.23
C PRO A 73 -10.64 1.34 4.82
N VAL A 74 -9.38 1.51 4.42
CA VAL A 74 -9.02 2.01 3.07
C VAL A 74 -9.38 0.98 2.01
N ILE A 75 -9.19 -0.30 2.31
CA ILE A 75 -9.54 -1.42 1.42
C ILE A 75 -11.06 -1.49 1.26
N GLU A 76 -11.81 -1.36 2.34
CA GLU A 76 -13.28 -1.35 2.33
C GLU A 76 -13.83 -0.17 1.53
N GLU A 77 -13.26 1.03 1.69
CA GLU A 77 -13.64 2.22 0.92
C GLU A 77 -13.41 2.00 -0.59
N ILE A 78 -12.25 1.46 -0.98
CA ILE A 78 -11.94 1.14 -2.38
C ILE A 78 -12.94 0.10 -2.91
N THR A 79 -13.23 -0.93 -2.12
CA THR A 79 -14.16 -2.01 -2.51
C THR A 79 -15.57 -1.49 -2.71
N ALA A 80 -16.05 -0.64 -1.79
CA ALA A 80 -17.36 0.00 -1.89
C ALA A 80 -17.44 0.88 -3.14
N PHE A 81 -16.43 1.72 -3.39
CA PHE A 81 -16.36 2.55 -4.57
C PHE A 81 -16.43 1.74 -5.88
N VAL A 82 -15.66 0.66 -5.98
CA VAL A 82 -15.66 -0.20 -7.18
C VAL A 82 -17.02 -0.87 -7.36
N LYS A 83 -17.65 -1.32 -6.27
CA LYS A 83 -18.96 -1.97 -6.30
C LYS A 83 -20.07 -1.01 -6.71
N ASP A 84 -20.15 0.16 -6.09
CA ASP A 84 -21.17 1.17 -6.40
C ASP A 84 -21.07 1.60 -7.86
N PHE A 85 -19.84 1.81 -8.35
CA PHE A 85 -19.61 2.09 -9.77
C PHE A 85 -20.02 0.92 -10.67
N ALA A 86 -19.73 -0.32 -10.27
CA ALA A 86 -20.10 -1.50 -11.05
C ALA A 86 -21.63 -1.66 -11.19
N ASP A 87 -22.36 -1.42 -10.10
CA ASP A 87 -23.81 -1.49 -10.04
C ASP A 87 -24.46 -0.34 -10.82
N GLU A 88 -23.92 0.88 -10.76
CA GLU A 88 -24.43 2.06 -11.49
C GLU A 88 -24.16 2.00 -13.00
N ALA A 89 -22.96 1.57 -13.39
CA ALA A 89 -22.56 1.54 -14.80
C ALA A 89 -23.09 0.31 -15.55
N GLY A 90 -23.72 -0.66 -14.86
CA GLY A 90 -24.21 -1.91 -15.45
C GLY A 90 -23.09 -2.65 -16.17
N VAL A 91 -21.94 -2.79 -15.50
CA VAL A 91 -20.63 -2.83 -16.19
C VAL A 91 -20.53 -3.94 -17.25
N PRO A 92 -20.16 -3.56 -18.50
CA PRO A 92 -19.90 -4.47 -19.61
C PRO A 92 -18.60 -5.25 -19.42
N ASP A 93 -18.45 -6.33 -20.19
CA ASP A 93 -17.47 -7.43 -20.11
C ASP A 93 -15.95 -7.11 -20.01
N HIS A 94 -15.53 -5.85 -19.74
CA HIS A 94 -14.12 -5.47 -19.70
C HIS A 94 -13.80 -4.29 -18.76
N VAL A 95 -13.24 -4.58 -17.58
CA VAL A 95 -12.62 -3.59 -16.69
C VAL A 95 -11.11 -3.53 -16.98
N GLN A 96 -10.59 -2.36 -17.36
CA GLN A 96 -9.16 -2.14 -17.54
C GLN A 96 -8.55 -1.52 -16.28
N VAL A 97 -7.49 -2.15 -15.75
CA VAL A 97 -6.80 -1.62 -14.57
C VAL A 97 -5.52 -0.90 -14.97
N VAL A 98 -5.39 0.34 -14.52
CA VAL A 98 -4.21 1.21 -14.75
C VAL A 98 -3.58 1.64 -13.42
N GLY A 99 -2.27 1.89 -13.43
CA GLY A 99 -1.50 2.36 -12.27
C GLY A 99 -0.74 1.28 -11.50
N ASN A 100 0.43 1.65 -10.99
CA ASN A 100 1.37 0.73 -10.34
C ASN A 100 0.87 0.08 -9.04
N ASN A 101 -0.16 0.66 -8.40
CA ASN A 101 -0.74 0.08 -7.19
C ASN A 101 -1.53 -1.20 -7.44
N TYR A 102 -1.90 -1.50 -8.69
CA TYR A 102 -2.45 -2.81 -9.03
C TYR A 102 -1.47 -3.96 -8.79
N ASN A 103 -0.16 -3.69 -8.68
CA ASN A 103 0.80 -4.72 -8.27
C ASN A 103 0.71 -5.08 -6.77
N SER A 104 -0.15 -4.39 -6.00
CA SER A 104 -0.48 -4.79 -4.64
C SER A 104 -1.39 -6.01 -4.67
N LYS A 105 -0.98 -7.08 -3.97
CA LYS A 105 -1.80 -8.29 -3.84
C LYS A 105 -3.19 -7.97 -3.29
N VAL A 106 -3.27 -7.04 -2.34
CA VAL A 106 -4.54 -6.59 -1.75
C VAL A 106 -5.47 -6.01 -2.81
N ILE A 107 -4.93 -5.16 -3.71
CA ILE A 107 -5.73 -4.56 -4.79
C ILE A 107 -6.12 -5.61 -5.83
N GLN A 108 -5.24 -6.56 -6.15
CA GLN A 108 -5.57 -7.69 -7.03
C GLN A 108 -6.68 -8.55 -6.45
N ASP A 109 -6.63 -8.84 -5.15
CA ASP A 109 -7.64 -9.65 -4.47
C ASP A 109 -9.00 -8.94 -4.45
N ILE A 110 -9.05 -7.60 -4.28
CA ILE A 110 -10.28 -6.80 -4.43
C ILE A 110 -10.80 -6.87 -5.87
N MET A 111 -9.92 -6.65 -6.86
CA MET A 111 -10.30 -6.64 -8.27
C MET A 111 -10.69 -8.03 -8.79
N ALA A 112 -10.21 -9.12 -8.18
CA ALA A 112 -10.56 -10.50 -8.53
C ALA A 112 -12.06 -10.80 -8.42
N ALA A 113 -12.80 -10.05 -7.61
CA ALA A 113 -14.25 -10.15 -7.52
C ALA A 113 -14.97 -9.56 -8.76
N PHE A 114 -14.25 -8.90 -9.67
CA PHE A 114 -14.79 -8.20 -10.83
C PHE A 114 -14.15 -8.74 -12.12
N PRO A 115 -14.91 -8.87 -13.24
CA PRO A 115 -14.36 -9.26 -14.53
C PRO A 115 -13.43 -8.15 -15.07
N HIS A 116 -12.12 -8.33 -14.93
CA HIS A 116 -11.11 -7.37 -15.34
C HIS A 116 -10.01 -8.00 -16.19
N ALA A 117 -9.39 -7.18 -17.05
CA ALA A 117 -8.29 -7.57 -17.90
C ALA A 117 -7.13 -6.57 -17.79
N THR A 118 -5.92 -7.09 -17.66
CA THR A 118 -4.68 -6.31 -17.74
C THR A 118 -4.11 -6.40 -19.16
N VAL A 119 -4.78 -5.75 -20.11
CA VAL A 119 -4.34 -5.74 -21.53
C VAL A 119 -3.15 -4.78 -21.74
N LEU A 120 -2.98 -3.79 -20.88
CA LEU A 120 -1.87 -2.83 -20.93
C LEU A 120 -1.01 -2.92 -19.67
N HIS A 121 0.29 -2.63 -19.79
CA HIS A 121 1.18 -2.60 -18.63
C HIS A 121 0.74 -1.47 -17.66
N PRO A 122 0.42 -1.74 -16.38
CA PRO A 122 -0.20 -0.76 -15.49
C PRO A 122 0.63 0.52 -15.27
N SER A 123 1.96 0.45 -15.37
CA SER A 123 2.84 1.62 -15.26
C SER A 123 2.84 2.53 -16.48
N GLU A 124 2.46 2.01 -17.66
CA GLU A 124 2.54 2.72 -18.94
C GLU A 124 1.17 3.23 -19.39
N SER A 125 0.09 2.67 -18.83
CA SER A 125 -1.29 2.99 -19.22
C SER A 125 -1.78 4.34 -18.70
N ALA A 126 -1.21 4.83 -17.59
CA ALA A 126 -1.58 6.12 -17.00
C ALA A 126 -0.91 7.33 -17.70
N ALA A 127 -0.02 7.08 -18.67
CA ALA A 127 0.70 8.10 -19.43
C ALA A 127 0.03 8.43 -20.79
N LEU A 128 -1.10 7.79 -21.11
CA LEU A 128 -1.91 8.02 -22.30
C LEU A 128 -3.03 9.04 -22.04
#